data_AF-A0A839IWD6-F1
#
_entry.id   AF-A0A839IWD6-F1
#
_cell.length_a   1.000
_cell.length_b   1.000
_cell.length_c   1.000
_cell.angle_alpha   90.00
_cell.angle_beta   90.00
_cell.angle_gamma   90.00
#
_symmetry.space_group_name_H-M   'P 1'
#
loop_
_entity.id
_entity.type
_entity.pdbx_description
1 polymer ?
#
loop_
_entity_poly.entity_id
_entity_poly.type
_entity_poly.pdbx_seq_one_letter_code
_entity_poly.pdbx_strand_id
1 'polypeptide(L)'
;MGEFKGTHGPWFFDETFNVYEGDRDGHICTVTSWLDESTADANGFLLAASPDLLSALQRLLEIYDDNSGKVWTTSSKRRALDNARAAVNKALGEAK
;
A
#
# COMPACT_ATOMS: atom_id res chain seq x y z
N MET A 1 -11.42 -7.86 5.11
CA MET A 1 -10.64 -7.99 3.85
C MET A 1 -9.69 -9.19 3.95
N GLY A 2 -9.02 -9.61 2.86
CA GLY A 2 -8.00 -10.68 2.90
C GLY A 2 -6.73 -10.27 3.66
N GLU A 3 -5.91 -11.23 4.07
CA GLU A 3 -4.67 -11.01 4.83
C GLU A 3 -3.45 -10.90 3.89
N PHE A 4 -2.60 -9.89 4.11
CA PHE A 4 -1.34 -9.74 3.39
C PHE A 4 -0.32 -10.82 3.79
N LYS A 5 0.24 -11.52 2.80
CA LYS A 5 1.12 -12.67 3.01
C LYS A 5 2.62 -12.38 2.85
N GLY A 6 2.99 -11.14 2.51
CA GLY A 6 4.39 -10.71 2.44
C GLY A 6 4.95 -10.29 3.79
N THR A 7 6.14 -9.67 3.79
CA THR A 7 6.80 -9.16 5.00
C THR A 7 5.95 -8.07 5.64
N HIS A 8 5.58 -8.25 6.91
CA HIS A 8 4.73 -7.29 7.61
C HIS A 8 5.50 -5.99 7.89
N GLY A 9 4.75 -4.90 8.05
CA GLY A 9 5.33 -3.62 8.46
C GLY A 9 5.73 -3.64 9.94
N PRO A 10 6.46 -2.62 10.40
CA PRO A 10 6.85 -1.42 9.67
C PRO A 10 8.02 -1.66 8.71
N TRP A 11 8.00 -0.95 7.58
CA TRP A 11 9.14 -0.86 6.68
C TRP A 11 9.81 0.51 6.78
N PHE A 12 11.11 0.55 6.56
CA PHE A 12 11.93 1.77 6.65
C PHE A 12 12.78 1.92 5.40
N PHE A 13 12.87 3.16 4.92
CA PHE A 13 13.76 3.56 3.84
C PHE A 13 14.96 4.31 4.42
N ASP A 14 16.17 4.01 3.92
CA ASP A 14 17.41 4.64 4.40
C ASP A 14 18.21 5.34 3.28
N GLU A 15 19.25 6.05 3.69
CA GLU A 15 20.17 6.78 2.81
C GLU A 15 20.97 5.90 1.84
N THR A 16 20.92 4.57 2.00
CA THR A 16 21.57 3.62 1.09
C THR A 16 20.65 3.17 -0.04
N PHE A 17 19.50 3.83 -0.20
CA PHE A 17 18.45 3.54 -1.16
C PHE A 17 17.83 2.15 -0.99
N ASN A 18 17.68 1.68 0.24
CA ASN A 18 17.12 0.37 0.53
C ASN A 18 15.89 0.47 1.43
N VAL A 19 14.94 -0.44 1.23
CA VAL A 19 13.77 -0.63 2.09
C VAL A 19 13.97 -1.90 2.91
N TYR A 20 13.75 -1.81 4.22
CA TYR A 20 13.91 -2.93 5.16
C TYR A 20 12.73 -3.07 6.11
N GLU A 21 12.53 -4.26 6.66
CA GLU A 21 11.67 -4.53 7.81
C GLU A 21 12.39 -4.18 9.12
N GLY A 22 11.67 -3.54 10.05
CA GLY A 22 12.16 -3.30 11.41
C GLY A 22 13.49 -2.53 11.44
N ASP A 23 14.36 -2.88 12.39
CA ASP A 23 15.71 -2.31 12.51
C ASP A 23 16.72 -2.99 11.54
N ARG A 24 16.30 -3.22 10.29
CA ARG A 24 17.05 -3.90 9.20
C ARG A 24 17.16 -5.42 9.32
N ASP A 25 16.18 -6.07 9.94
CA ASP A 25 16.16 -7.53 10.07
C ASP A 25 15.82 -8.25 8.75
N GLY A 26 15.14 -7.57 7.81
CA GLY A 26 14.79 -8.11 6.50
C GLY A 26 14.94 -7.08 5.37
N HIS A 27 15.75 -7.37 4.35
CA HIS A 27 15.82 -6.55 3.13
C HIS A 27 14.60 -6.80 2.24
N ILE A 28 13.85 -5.74 1.94
CA ILE A 28 12.66 -5.80 1.07
C ILE A 28 13.08 -5.56 -0.38
N CYS A 29 13.77 -4.44 -0.64
CA CYS A 29 14.23 -4.08 -1.97
C CYS A 29 15.27 -2.95 -1.97
N THR A 30 15.97 -2.81 -3.10
CA THR A 30 16.78 -1.63 -3.43
C THR A 30 15.99 -0.74 -4.39
N VAL A 31 16.02 0.56 -4.15
CA VAL A 31 15.29 1.57 -4.92
C VAL A 31 16.26 2.32 -5.80
N THR A 32 15.98 2.39 -7.10
CA THR A 32 16.84 3.10 -8.06
C THR A 32 16.01 3.95 -9.00
N SER A 33 16.54 5.06 -9.47
CA SER A 33 15.91 5.92 -10.48
C SER A 33 16.91 6.22 -11.60
N TRP A 34 16.41 6.24 -12.84
CA TRP A 34 17.18 6.67 -14.01
C TRP A 34 17.22 8.20 -14.17
N LEU A 35 16.43 8.92 -13.38
CA LEU A 35 16.31 10.39 -13.46
C LEU A 35 17.32 11.06 -12.51
N ASP A 36 17.11 10.91 -11.21
CA ASP A 36 17.94 11.49 -10.15
C ASP A 36 17.67 10.78 -8.80
N GLU A 37 18.57 11.04 -7.84
CA GLU A 37 18.48 10.50 -6.47
C GLU A 37 17.21 10.95 -5.75
N SER A 38 16.77 12.20 -5.93
CA SER A 38 15.56 12.72 -5.26
C SER A 38 14.30 11.97 -5.65
N THR A 39 14.24 11.50 -6.90
CA THR A 39 13.17 10.64 -7.39
C THR A 39 13.27 9.24 -6.79
N ALA A 40 14.48 8.70 -6.61
CA ALA A 40 14.68 7.43 -5.92
C ALA A 40 14.25 7.52 -4.44
N ASP A 41 14.54 8.63 -3.77
CA ASP A 41 14.10 8.89 -2.40
C ASP A 41 12.57 8.93 -2.29
N ALA A 42 11.90 9.69 -3.16
CA ALA A 42 10.44 9.77 -3.19
C ALA A 42 9.80 8.38 -3.41
N ASN A 43 10.37 7.57 -4.28
CA ASN A 43 9.93 6.19 -4.50
C ASN A 43 10.18 5.33 -3.24
N GLY A 44 11.31 5.50 -2.57
CA GLY A 44 11.68 4.78 -1.36
C GLY A 44 10.72 5.05 -0.21
N PHE A 45 10.38 6.32 0.05
CA PHE A 45 9.39 6.68 1.06
C PHE A 45 8.01 6.10 0.76
N LEU A 46 7.57 6.11 -0.50
CA LEU A 46 6.30 5.49 -0.89
C LEU A 46 6.30 3.98 -0.66
N LEU A 47 7.39 3.29 -1.02
CA LEU A 47 7.54 1.85 -0.80
C LEU A 47 7.55 1.52 0.69
N ALA A 48 8.31 2.24 1.51
CA ALA A 48 8.32 2.06 2.96
C ALA A 48 6.94 2.26 3.60
N ALA A 49 6.13 3.20 3.10
CA ALA A 49 4.77 3.42 3.57
C ALA A 49 3.74 2.37 3.06
N SER A 50 4.14 1.43 2.19
CA SER A 50 3.20 0.50 1.54
C SER A 50 2.39 -0.37 2.51
N PRO A 51 2.96 -0.94 3.60
CA PRO A 51 2.18 -1.70 4.59
C PRO A 51 1.09 -0.85 5.27
N ASP A 52 1.42 0.39 5.63
CA ASP A 52 0.48 1.32 6.27
C ASP A 52 -0.62 1.75 5.31
N LEU A 53 -0.24 2.06 4.06
CA LEU A 53 -1.18 2.39 2.99
C LEU A 53 -2.15 1.24 2.73
N LEU A 54 -1.67 -0.01 2.61
CA LEU A 54 -2.52 -1.18 2.42
C LEU A 54 -3.52 -1.33 3.58
N SER A 55 -3.03 -1.22 4.82
CA SER A 55 -3.85 -1.33 6.03
C SER A 55 -4.94 -0.24 6.07
N ALA A 56 -4.58 1.02 5.77
CA ALA A 56 -5.51 2.13 5.73
C ALA A 56 -6.58 1.97 4.63
N LEU A 57 -6.18 1.50 3.44
CA LEU A 57 -7.08 1.21 2.32
C LEU A 57 -8.06 0.09 2.64
N GLN A 58 -7.58 -1.02 3.21
CA GLN A 58 -8.43 -2.12 3.66
C GLN A 58 -9.43 -1.64 4.71
N ARG A 59 -9.00 -0.85 5.69
CA ARG A 59 -9.88 -0.30 6.73
C ARG A 59 -10.94 0.64 6.16
N LEU A 60 -10.57 1.47 5.19
CA LEU A 60 -11.51 2.37 4.52
C LEU A 60 -12.59 1.59 3.76
N LEU A 61 -12.19 0.53 3.05
CA LEU A 61 -13.15 -0.35 2.35
C LEU A 61 -14.07 -1.08 3.31
N GLU A 62 -13.57 -1.56 4.46
CA GLU A 62 -14.39 -2.20 5.49
C GLU A 62 -15.44 -1.24 6.08
N ILE A 63 -15.06 0.01 6.37
CA ILE A 63 -16.00 1.04 6.83
C ILE A 63 -17.07 1.31 5.77
N TYR A 64 -16.68 1.29 4.50
CA TYR A 64 -17.61 1.53 3.40
C TYR A 64 -18.57 0.35 3.18
N ASP A 65 -18.08 -0.88 3.30
CA ASP A 65 -18.84 -2.11 3.11
C ASP A 65 -19.73 -2.45 4.33
N ASP A 66 -19.51 -1.80 5.47
CA ASP A 66 -20.39 -1.89 6.64
C ASP A 66 -21.80 -1.39 6.28
N ASN A 67 -22.68 -2.35 6.00
CA ASN A 67 -24.06 -2.19 5.56
C ASN A 67 -24.99 -1.61 6.64
N SER A 68 -24.51 -0.69 7.47
CA SER A 68 -25.26 0.06 8.50
C SER A 68 -26.37 0.98 7.95
N GLY A 69 -26.88 0.69 6.74
CA GLY A 69 -28.15 1.18 6.24
C GLY A 69 -28.09 2.45 5.38
N LYS A 70 -26.91 2.91 4.99
CA LYS A 70 -26.76 4.11 4.14
C LYS A 70 -26.16 3.76 2.77
N VAL A 71 -26.90 4.04 1.70
CA VAL A 71 -26.40 3.97 0.33
C VAL A 71 -25.52 5.20 0.07
N TRP A 72 -24.20 5.04 0.16
CA TRP A 72 -23.30 6.19 0.31
C TRP A 72 -22.78 6.84 -1.00
N THR A 73 -23.02 6.28 -2.20
CA THR A 73 -22.20 6.69 -3.35
C THR A 73 -22.90 7.01 -4.67
N THR A 74 -22.52 8.17 -5.19
CA THR A 74 -22.59 8.56 -6.61
C THR A 74 -21.67 7.67 -7.45
N SER A 75 -21.85 7.68 -8.78
CA SER A 75 -21.03 6.91 -9.72
C SER A 75 -19.52 7.17 -9.58
N SER A 76 -19.11 8.41 -9.26
CA SER A 76 -17.71 8.78 -9.04
C SER A 76 -17.11 8.14 -7.79
N LYS A 77 -17.85 8.15 -6.67
CA LYS A 77 -17.40 7.52 -5.42
C LYS A 77 -17.36 6.00 -5.55
N ARG A 78 -18.30 5.38 -6.27
CA ARG A 78 -18.27 3.94 -6.59
C ARG A 78 -17.00 3.55 -7.33
N ARG A 79 -16.64 4.32 -8.37
CA ARG A 79 -15.40 4.09 -9.13
C ARG A 79 -14.14 4.20 -8.26
N ALA A 80 -14.10 5.16 -7.33
CA ALA A 80 -12.98 5.28 -6.41
C ALA A 80 -12.81 4.04 -5.51
N LEU A 81 -13.93 3.47 -5.04
CA LEU A 81 -13.93 2.24 -4.25
C LEU A 81 -13.54 1.02 -5.09
N ASP A 82 -14.01 0.93 -6.33
CA ASP A 82 -13.62 -0.14 -7.24
C ASP A 82 -12.11 -0.10 -7.51
N ASN A 83 -11.53 1.10 -7.70
CA ASN A 83 -10.09 1.27 -7.84
C ASN A 83 -9.33 0.88 -6.57
N ALA A 84 -9.82 1.25 -5.39
CA ALA A 84 -9.23 0.85 -4.12
C ALA A 84 -9.26 -0.67 -3.92
N ARG A 85 -10.39 -1.33 -4.23
CA ARG A 85 -10.52 -2.80 -4.21
C ARG A 85 -9.53 -3.45 -5.18
N ALA A 86 -9.41 -2.93 -6.40
CA ALA A 86 -8.47 -3.45 -7.38
C ALA A 86 -7.01 -3.32 -6.89
N ALA A 87 -6.65 -2.19 -6.27
CA ALA A 87 -5.33 -1.99 -5.69
C ALA A 87 -5.05 -2.96 -4.53
N VAL A 88 -6.02 -3.16 -3.63
CA VAL A 88 -5.91 -4.14 -2.53
C VAL A 88 -5.76 -5.56 -3.08
N ASN A 89 -6.62 -5.98 -4.00
CA ASN A 89 -6.55 -7.32 -4.59
C ASN A 89 -5.20 -7.56 -5.29
N LYS A 90 -4.66 -6.55 -5.97
CA LYS A 90 -3.32 -6.61 -6.56
C LYS A 90 -2.24 -6.77 -5.47
N ALA A 91 -2.31 -5.98 -4.41
CA ALA A 91 -1.35 -6.06 -3.29
C ALA A 91 -1.42 -7.41 -2.53
N LEU A 92 -2.61 -8.02 -2.45
CA LEU A 92 -2.84 -9.34 -1.86
C LEU A 92 -2.48 -10.50 -2.82
N GLY A 93 -2.12 -10.21 -4.07
CA GLY A 93 -1.83 -11.23 -5.08
C GLY A 93 -3.08 -11.98 -5.60
N GLU A 94 -4.28 -11.46 -5.35
CA GLU A 94 -5.55 -12.03 -5.78
C GLU A 94 -5.91 -11.64 -7.23
N ALA A 95 -5.34 -10.54 -7.73
CA ALA A 95 -5.44 -10.12 -9.13
C ALA A 95 -4.05 -10.13 -9.78
N LYS A 96 -3.92 -10.85 -10.91
CA LYS A 96 -2.70 -10.93 -11.73
C LYS A 96 -2.75 -9.94 -12.88
#